data_AF-A0A6G1SFW7-F1
#
_entry.id   AF-A0A6G1SFW7-F1
#
_cell.length_a   1.000
_cell.length_b   1.000
_cell.length_c   1.000
_cell.angle_alpha   90.00
_cell.angle_beta   90.00
_cell.angle_gamma   90.00
#
_symmetry.space_group_name_H-M   'P 1'
#
loop_
_entity.id
_entity.type
_entity.pdbx_description
1 polymer ?
#
loop_
_entity_poly.entity_id
_entity_poly.type
_entity_poly.pdbx_seq_one_letter_code
_entity_poly.pdbx_strand_id
1 'polypeptide(L)'
;REKDSFSSSERDEITKRYMSFLEWLIKFCLDNTYSNKHFGSFLITTSTLLHIIEHITLENPHLPVAPFFNSKRVHDSILSCLVIDTFEDNKKLALKLLFALRHTRQNGQETHDLSLDQLGQVAYQLVNSVNPAHSLTCQYVFKLIIGYEEISSDVHKNKLIYKHLDRLVSLVESGVRETRDNFILTLKHNAIFPKLTCIRALLDEINIKQLESDKCDWKNLAGRLVTASIEACQSVSSIVCNMNPETIGHLPMDQEPIDIHKLSENLDRSVQISDAHINTITSQHLLITGWKTIKECSLSMGALCTQLWWPKDANLGEPILESNHIRSIIEFFKHYLRNLRHRGAFEQAYNGFIMV
;
A
#
# COMPACT_ATOMS: atom_id res chain seq x y z
N ARG A 1 3.93 -9.02 -53.80
CA ARG A 1 5.28 -8.41 -53.65
C ARG A 1 5.26 -7.08 -54.41
N GLU A 2 4.52 -6.09 -53.93
CA GLU A 2 4.66 -4.71 -54.38
C GLU A 2 5.61 -4.03 -53.40
N LYS A 3 6.69 -3.46 -53.94
CA LYS A 3 7.72 -2.77 -53.19
C LYS A 3 7.24 -1.35 -52.95
N ASP A 4 6.88 -1.02 -51.71
CA ASP A 4 6.77 0.35 -51.24
C ASP A 4 8.17 0.99 -51.27
N SER A 5 8.55 1.59 -52.39
CA SER A 5 9.77 2.38 -52.50
C SER A 5 9.44 3.86 -52.41
N PHE A 6 9.04 4.33 -51.22
CA PHE A 6 9.00 5.76 -50.94
C PHE A 6 10.38 6.39 -51.18
N SER A 7 10.42 7.55 -51.82
CA SER A 7 11.64 8.35 -51.93
C SER A 7 12.14 8.73 -50.52
N SER A 8 13.44 8.97 -50.34
CA SER A 8 13.99 9.39 -49.04
C SER A 8 13.33 10.68 -48.51
N SER A 9 13.01 11.60 -49.42
CA SER A 9 12.30 12.85 -49.14
C SER A 9 10.89 12.63 -48.58
N GLU A 10 10.11 11.71 -49.15
CA GLU A 10 8.74 11.41 -48.69
C GLU A 10 8.75 10.71 -47.33
N ARG A 11 9.74 9.83 -47.08
CA ARG A 11 9.95 9.20 -45.77
C ARG A 11 10.28 10.22 -44.69
N ASP A 12 11.12 11.20 -44.99
CA ASP A 12 11.47 12.27 -44.05
C ASP A 12 10.26 13.16 -43.71
N GLU A 13 9.41 13.44 -44.70
CA GLU A 13 8.19 14.24 -44.49
C GLU A 13 7.13 13.49 -43.66
N ILE A 14 6.90 12.20 -43.95
CA ILE A 14 6.01 11.34 -43.16
C ILE A 14 6.51 11.24 -41.72
N THR A 15 7.81 11.04 -41.52
CA THR A 15 8.43 10.97 -40.19
C THR A 15 8.21 12.27 -39.42
N LYS A 16 8.43 13.44 -40.05
CA LYS A 16 8.17 14.74 -39.42
C LYS A 16 6.71 14.91 -38.99
N ARG A 17 5.75 14.53 -39.84
CA ARG A 17 4.31 14.61 -39.50
C ARG A 17 3.95 13.71 -38.33
N TYR A 18 4.48 12.48 -38.30
CA TYR A 18 4.26 11.54 -37.20
C TYR A 18 4.83 12.08 -35.88
N MET A 19 6.03 12.67 -35.92
CA MET A 19 6.64 13.31 -34.76
C MET A 19 5.82 14.49 -34.25
N SER A 20 5.35 15.38 -35.14
CA SER A 20 4.47 16.49 -34.73
C SER A 20 3.15 16.01 -34.12
N PHE A 21 2.55 14.95 -34.66
CA PHE A 21 1.36 14.34 -34.08
C PHE A 21 1.63 13.78 -32.70
N LEU A 22 2.74 13.06 -32.53
CA LEU A 22 3.12 12.46 -31.26
C LEU A 22 3.39 13.53 -30.18
N GLU A 23 4.08 14.61 -30.53
CA GLU A 23 4.29 15.75 -29.63
C GLU A 23 2.96 16.40 -29.21
N TRP A 24 2.04 16.59 -30.15
CA TRP A 24 0.71 17.11 -29.87
C TRP A 24 -0.07 16.18 -28.96
N LEU A 25 -0.04 14.86 -29.22
CA LEU A 25 -0.74 13.86 -28.42
C LEU A 25 -0.21 13.82 -26.98
N ILE A 26 1.11 13.84 -26.79
CA ILE A 26 1.73 13.89 -25.47
C ILE A 26 1.29 15.15 -24.72
N LYS A 27 1.38 16.33 -25.34
CA LYS A 27 0.93 17.60 -24.73
C LYS A 27 -0.54 17.56 -24.38
N PHE A 28 -1.39 17.07 -25.29
CA PHE A 28 -2.82 16.93 -25.06
C PHE A 28 -3.12 16.02 -23.87
N CYS A 29 -2.47 14.86 -23.78
CA CYS A 29 -2.67 13.96 -22.66
C CYS A 29 -2.18 14.55 -21.34
N LEU A 30 -1.01 15.21 -21.34
CA LEU A 30 -0.47 15.89 -20.16
C LEU A 30 -1.41 17.01 -19.68
N ASP A 31 -1.92 17.82 -20.61
CA ASP A 31 -2.84 18.91 -20.31
C ASP A 31 -4.14 18.40 -19.67
N ASN A 32 -4.63 17.26 -20.12
CA ASN A 32 -5.83 16.62 -19.57
C ASN A 32 -5.57 15.88 -18.25
N THR A 33 -4.34 15.43 -17.95
CA THR A 33 -3.99 14.94 -16.60
C THR A 33 -4.02 16.04 -15.53
N TYR A 34 -3.80 17.31 -15.90
CA TYR A 34 -3.86 18.44 -14.94
C TYR A 34 -5.28 18.87 -14.60
N SER A 35 -6.25 18.59 -15.48
CA SER A 35 -7.64 18.94 -15.23
C SER A 35 -8.28 17.80 -14.46
N ASN A 36 -8.71 18.07 -13.24
CA ASN A 36 -9.38 17.16 -12.31
C ASN A 36 -10.78 16.71 -12.82
N LYS A 37 -10.91 16.47 -14.12
CA LYS A 37 -12.16 16.28 -14.86
C LYS A 37 -12.34 14.80 -15.16
N HIS A 38 -13.22 14.18 -14.37
CA HIS A 38 -13.80 12.86 -14.58
C HIS A 38 -12.81 11.67 -14.63
N PHE A 39 -13.10 10.65 -13.81
CA PHE A 39 -12.37 9.38 -13.72
C PHE A 39 -11.93 8.81 -15.08
N GLY A 40 -12.83 8.75 -16.06
CA GLY A 40 -12.55 8.18 -17.38
C GLY A 40 -11.54 8.96 -18.22
N SER A 41 -11.47 10.29 -18.06
CA SER A 41 -10.51 11.11 -18.82
C SER A 41 -9.08 10.81 -18.39
N PHE A 42 -8.83 10.77 -17.08
CA PHE A 42 -7.52 10.47 -16.51
C PHE A 42 -7.04 9.06 -16.87
N LEU A 43 -7.94 8.07 -16.79
CA LEU A 43 -7.64 6.69 -17.15
C LEU A 43 -7.13 6.60 -18.61
N ILE A 44 -7.86 7.21 -19.54
CA ILE A 44 -7.54 7.18 -20.97
C ILE A 44 -6.24 7.93 -21.25
N THR A 45 -6.09 9.13 -20.71
CA THR A 45 -4.90 9.96 -20.96
C THR A 45 -3.65 9.32 -20.39
N THR A 46 -3.71 8.79 -19.16
CA THR A 46 -2.58 8.15 -18.49
C THR A 46 -2.24 6.82 -19.14
N SER A 47 -3.22 6.02 -19.55
CA SER A 47 -2.97 4.78 -20.31
C SER A 47 -2.33 5.06 -21.66
N THR A 48 -2.79 6.12 -22.35
CA THR A 48 -2.21 6.54 -23.63
C THR A 48 -0.75 6.98 -23.44
N LEU A 49 -0.48 7.80 -22.42
CA LEU A 49 0.89 8.22 -22.09
C LEU A 49 1.79 7.03 -21.75
N LEU A 50 1.28 6.07 -20.97
CA LEU A 50 2.02 4.87 -20.61
C LEU A 50 2.38 4.05 -21.84
N HIS A 51 1.43 3.81 -22.76
CA HIS A 51 1.70 3.11 -24.02
C HIS A 51 2.71 3.87 -24.90
N ILE A 52 2.64 5.20 -24.97
CA ILE A 52 3.63 5.99 -25.72
C ILE A 52 5.02 5.80 -25.10
N ILE A 53 5.15 5.82 -23.78
CA ILE A 53 6.46 5.65 -23.14
C ILE A 53 6.99 4.22 -23.32
N GLU A 54 6.16 3.21 -23.02
CA GLU A 54 6.57 1.80 -23.05
C GLU A 54 6.90 1.31 -24.46
N HIS A 55 6.08 1.65 -25.46
CA HIS A 55 6.23 1.09 -26.82
C HIS A 55 6.94 2.01 -27.80
N ILE A 56 6.93 3.33 -27.58
CA ILE A 56 7.51 4.26 -28.54
C ILE A 56 8.85 4.79 -28.02
N THR A 57 8.88 5.27 -26.78
CA THR A 57 10.08 5.91 -26.21
C THR A 57 11.15 4.92 -25.79
N LEU A 58 10.79 3.83 -25.09
CA LEU A 58 11.77 2.83 -24.63
C LEU A 58 12.35 2.00 -25.78
N GLU A 59 11.54 1.68 -26.80
CA GLU A 59 12.02 0.96 -28.00
C GLU A 59 12.87 1.86 -28.92
N ASN A 60 12.67 3.18 -28.88
CA ASN A 60 13.36 4.14 -29.75
C ASN A 60 13.96 5.31 -28.92
N PRO A 61 15.06 5.07 -28.19
CA PRO A 61 15.66 6.04 -27.27
C PRO A 61 16.18 7.32 -27.95
N HIS A 62 16.30 7.31 -29.29
CA HIS A 62 16.71 8.47 -30.09
C HIS A 62 15.58 9.47 -30.36
N LEU A 63 14.32 9.14 -30.02
CA LEU A 63 13.21 10.06 -30.21
C LEU A 63 13.28 11.24 -29.23
N PRO A 64 13.14 12.51 -29.69
CA PRO A 64 13.19 13.73 -28.87
C PRO A 64 11.93 13.95 -28.01
N VAL A 65 11.37 12.88 -27.43
CA VAL A 65 10.14 12.93 -26.64
C VAL A 65 10.40 12.99 -25.14
N ALA A 66 11.60 12.58 -24.70
CA ALA A 66 12.05 12.68 -23.31
C ALA A 66 11.89 14.09 -22.69
N PRO A 67 12.14 15.20 -23.40
CA PRO A 67 11.99 16.55 -22.82
C PRO A 67 10.57 16.86 -22.32
N PHE A 68 9.52 16.33 -22.96
CA PHE A 68 8.13 16.56 -22.53
C PHE A 68 7.83 15.95 -21.16
N PHE A 69 8.57 14.90 -20.81
CA PHE A 69 8.42 14.12 -19.59
C PHE A 69 9.34 14.57 -18.45
N ASN A 70 10.32 15.42 -18.75
CA ASN A 70 11.29 15.94 -17.77
C ASN A 70 10.76 17.13 -16.96
N SER A 71 9.56 17.63 -17.25
CA SER A 71 8.97 18.73 -16.47
C SER A 71 8.61 18.27 -15.04
N LYS A 72 9.10 19.00 -14.04
CA LYS A 72 8.74 18.79 -12.62
C LYS A 72 7.22 18.78 -12.41
N ARG A 73 6.52 19.67 -13.11
CA ARG A 73 5.07 19.81 -13.03
C ARG A 73 4.33 18.53 -13.46
N VAL A 74 4.83 17.82 -14.47
CA VAL A 74 4.27 16.54 -14.92
C VAL A 74 4.39 15.50 -13.81
N HIS A 75 5.57 15.39 -13.21
CA HIS A 75 5.84 14.45 -12.12
C HIS A 75 4.98 14.76 -10.88
N ASP A 76 4.95 16.01 -10.45
CA ASP A 76 4.14 16.47 -9.31
C ASP A 76 2.66 16.17 -9.53
N SER A 77 2.16 16.29 -10.76
CA SER A 77 0.74 16.06 -11.06
C SER A 77 0.41 14.57 -11.03
N ILE A 78 1.23 13.71 -11.63
CA ILE A 78 1.03 12.26 -11.58
C ILE A 78 1.17 11.75 -10.15
N LEU A 79 2.11 12.30 -9.38
CA LEU A 79 2.23 11.98 -7.95
C LEU A 79 1.03 12.47 -7.16
N SER A 80 0.50 13.66 -7.46
CA SER A 80 -0.72 14.16 -6.82
C SER A 80 -1.90 13.21 -7.09
N CYS A 81 -2.00 12.63 -8.29
CA CYS A 81 -3.01 11.60 -8.60
C CYS A 81 -2.78 10.33 -7.77
N LEU A 82 -1.53 9.88 -7.64
CA LEU A 82 -1.20 8.74 -6.79
C LEU A 82 -1.67 8.96 -5.33
N VAL A 83 -1.50 10.18 -4.82
CA VAL A 83 -1.81 10.49 -3.41
C VAL A 83 -3.29 10.80 -3.20
N ILE A 84 -3.89 11.63 -4.05
CA ILE A 84 -5.20 12.28 -3.83
C ILE A 84 -6.37 11.48 -4.43
N ASP A 85 -6.15 10.76 -5.54
CA ASP A 85 -7.24 10.10 -6.26
C ASP A 85 -7.96 9.05 -5.38
N THR A 86 -9.26 8.84 -5.56
CA THR A 86 -10.03 7.87 -4.78
C THR A 86 -10.08 6.49 -5.45
N PHE A 87 -9.78 6.41 -6.75
CA PHE A 87 -9.87 5.19 -7.54
C PHE A 87 -8.54 4.44 -7.58
N GLU A 88 -8.59 3.14 -7.28
CA GLU A 88 -7.41 2.30 -7.22
C GLU A 88 -6.72 2.12 -8.58
N ASP A 89 -7.49 1.99 -9.67
CA ASP A 89 -6.95 1.79 -11.01
C ASP A 89 -6.13 3.00 -11.49
N ASN A 90 -6.56 4.21 -11.12
CA ASN A 90 -5.82 5.43 -11.39
C ASN A 90 -4.48 5.45 -10.64
N LYS A 91 -4.46 4.98 -9.39
CA LYS A 91 -3.22 4.86 -8.60
C LYS A 91 -2.26 3.84 -9.21
N LYS A 92 -2.77 2.69 -9.67
CA LYS A 92 -1.96 1.68 -10.36
C LYS A 92 -1.33 2.22 -11.64
N LEU A 93 -2.10 2.93 -12.46
CA LEU A 93 -1.58 3.55 -13.68
C LEU A 93 -0.58 4.67 -13.38
N ALA A 94 -0.87 5.53 -12.40
CA ALA A 94 0.03 6.59 -11.97
C ALA A 94 1.38 6.03 -11.49
N LEU A 95 1.36 4.94 -10.71
CA LEU A 95 2.58 4.26 -10.26
C LEU A 95 3.40 3.74 -11.45
N LYS A 96 2.76 3.03 -12.40
CA LYS A 96 3.43 2.53 -13.60
C LYS A 96 4.05 3.66 -14.42
N LEU A 97 3.30 4.74 -14.61
CA LEU A 97 3.76 5.91 -15.33
C LEU A 97 4.97 6.56 -14.63
N LEU A 98 4.96 6.70 -13.30
CA LEU A 98 6.09 7.25 -12.54
C LEU A 98 7.36 6.41 -12.66
N PHE A 99 7.25 5.08 -12.73
CA PHE A 99 8.40 4.22 -13.01
C PHE A 99 8.90 4.37 -14.45
N ALA A 100 7.99 4.34 -15.43
CA ALA A 100 8.33 4.51 -16.84
C ALA A 100 9.04 5.86 -17.10
N LEU A 101 8.53 6.96 -16.51
CA LEU A 101 9.13 8.28 -16.60
C LEU A 101 10.54 8.32 -15.99
N ARG A 102 10.76 7.65 -14.86
CA ARG A 102 12.09 7.61 -14.22
C ARG A 102 13.12 6.90 -15.09
N HIS A 103 12.75 5.82 -15.78
CA HIS A 103 13.64 5.15 -16.74
C HIS A 103 14.04 6.07 -17.89
N THR A 104 13.14 6.92 -18.39
CA THR A 104 13.48 7.90 -19.45
C THR A 104 14.42 9.02 -19.00
N ARG A 105 14.52 9.28 -17.68
CA ARG A 105 15.31 10.39 -17.09
C ARG A 105 16.77 10.05 -16.81
N GLN A 106 17.15 8.78 -16.80
CA GLN A 106 18.54 8.36 -16.51
C GLN A 106 19.58 8.86 -17.52
N ASN A 107 19.18 9.50 -18.62
CA ASN A 107 20.06 10.08 -19.64
C ASN A 107 20.58 11.52 -19.33
N GLY A 108 20.89 11.83 -18.06
CA GLY A 108 21.84 12.90 -17.74
C GLY A 108 21.31 14.30 -17.42
N GLN A 109 20.14 14.45 -16.78
CA GLN A 109 19.76 15.74 -16.17
C GLN A 109 19.49 15.59 -14.67
N GLU A 110 20.14 16.44 -13.87
CA GLU A 110 19.97 16.54 -12.42
C GLU A 110 18.50 16.75 -12.05
N THR A 111 18.02 15.91 -11.14
CA THR A 111 16.60 15.78 -10.81
C THR A 111 16.16 16.81 -9.76
N HIS A 112 15.13 17.58 -10.09
CA HIS A 112 14.23 18.16 -9.09
C HIS A 112 13.15 17.15 -8.67
N ASP A 113 13.55 15.92 -8.35
CA ASP A 113 12.65 14.93 -7.75
C ASP A 113 12.21 15.46 -6.38
N LEU A 114 10.95 15.24 -5.99
CA LEU A 114 10.60 15.26 -4.56
C LEU A 114 11.59 14.32 -3.88
N SER A 115 12.34 14.83 -2.90
CA SER A 115 13.37 14.04 -2.26
C SER A 115 12.72 12.76 -1.71
N LEU A 116 13.42 11.64 -1.78
CA LEU A 116 12.96 10.39 -1.14
C LEU A 116 12.54 10.63 0.32
N ASP A 117 13.13 11.63 0.97
CA ASP A 117 12.76 12.13 2.29
C ASP A 117 11.33 12.67 2.35
N GLN A 118 10.91 13.50 1.39
CA GLN A 118 9.54 14.03 1.33
C GLN A 118 8.51 12.92 1.09
N LEU A 119 8.81 11.98 0.19
CA LEU A 119 7.96 10.80 -0.02
C LEU A 119 7.90 9.94 1.25
N GLY A 120 9.02 9.77 1.95
CA GLY A 120 9.08 9.08 3.24
C GLY A 120 8.23 9.76 4.32
N GLN A 121 8.21 11.09 4.37
CA GLN A 121 7.34 11.84 5.28
C GLN A 121 5.86 11.63 4.96
N VAL A 122 5.49 11.69 3.67
CA VAL A 122 4.11 11.41 3.24
C VAL A 122 3.71 9.97 3.57
N ALA A 123 4.57 8.99 3.31
CA ALA A 123 4.34 7.59 3.68
C ALA A 123 4.11 7.44 5.19
N TYR A 124 4.93 8.09 6.02
CA TYR A 124 4.81 8.06 7.47
C TYR A 124 3.51 8.72 7.98
N GLN A 125 3.05 9.80 7.36
CA GLN A 125 1.76 10.40 7.69
C GLN A 125 0.59 9.47 7.33
N LEU A 126 0.64 8.87 6.13
CA LEU A 126 -0.41 7.96 5.65
C LEU A 126 -0.49 6.67 6.47
N VAL A 127 0.65 6.10 6.88
CA VAL A 127 0.71 4.83 7.62
C VAL A 127 0.20 4.93 9.07
N ASN A 128 0.13 6.14 9.61
CA ASN A 128 -0.44 6.43 10.93
C ASN A 128 -1.88 6.95 10.85
N SER A 129 -2.42 7.14 9.65
CA SER A 129 -3.75 7.69 9.47
C SER A 129 -4.85 6.69 9.78
N VAL A 130 -5.92 7.16 10.41
CA VAL A 130 -7.17 6.40 10.58
C VAL A 130 -8.02 6.32 9.33
N ASN A 131 -7.77 7.16 8.31
CA ASN A 131 -8.58 7.18 7.11
C ASN A 131 -8.34 5.90 6.28
N PRO A 132 -9.38 5.07 6.05
CA PRO A 132 -9.34 3.93 5.15
C PRO A 132 -8.70 4.15 3.78
N ALA A 133 -8.92 5.31 3.16
CA ALA A 133 -8.39 5.61 1.84
C ALA A 133 -6.87 5.80 1.88
N HIS A 134 -6.34 6.32 3.00
CA HIS A 134 -4.91 6.57 3.15
C HIS A 134 -4.12 5.26 3.22
N SER A 135 -4.66 4.17 3.78
CA SER A 135 -3.95 2.88 3.77
C SER A 135 -3.76 2.33 2.36
N LEU A 136 -4.75 2.51 1.48
CA LEU A 136 -4.66 2.14 0.07
C LEU A 136 -3.65 3.01 -0.67
N THR A 137 -3.63 4.33 -0.43
CA THR A 137 -2.60 5.20 -1.01
C THR A 137 -1.19 4.82 -0.50
N CYS A 138 -1.06 4.54 0.79
CA CYS A 138 0.22 4.28 1.45
C CYS A 138 0.96 3.09 0.85
N GLN A 139 0.27 1.98 0.55
CA GLN A 139 0.89 0.83 -0.09
C GLN A 139 1.54 1.19 -1.44
N TYR A 140 0.91 2.05 -2.24
CA TYR A 140 1.47 2.47 -3.54
C TYR A 140 2.64 3.43 -3.37
N VAL A 141 2.60 4.30 -2.35
CA VAL A 141 3.73 5.17 -2.01
C VAL A 141 4.94 4.34 -1.57
N PHE A 142 4.75 3.30 -0.74
CA PHE A 142 5.85 2.39 -0.38
C PHE A 142 6.42 1.65 -1.60
N LYS A 143 5.57 1.17 -2.52
CA LYS A 143 6.04 0.57 -3.77
C LYS A 143 6.87 1.56 -4.60
N LEU A 144 6.42 2.82 -4.70
CA LEU A 144 7.16 3.88 -5.39
C LEU A 144 8.53 4.13 -4.74
N ILE A 145 8.58 4.26 -3.41
CA ILE A 145 9.83 4.48 -2.66
C ILE A 145 10.81 3.34 -2.91
N ILE A 146 10.36 2.08 -2.78
CA ILE A 146 11.21 0.91 -2.99
C ILE A 146 11.75 0.86 -4.42
N GLY A 147 10.91 1.08 -5.43
CA GLY A 147 11.38 1.07 -6.82
C GLY A 147 12.33 2.24 -7.12
N TYR A 148 12.16 3.40 -6.47
CA TYR A 148 13.10 4.51 -6.60
C TYR A 148 14.44 4.23 -5.90
N GLU A 149 14.41 3.61 -4.71
CA GLU A 149 15.61 3.17 -3.98
C GLU A 149 16.37 2.07 -4.74
N GLU A 150 15.66 1.10 -5.33
CA GLU A 150 16.24 0.00 -6.13
C GLU A 150 17.09 0.56 -7.28
N ILE A 151 16.52 1.51 -8.03
CA ILE A 151 17.19 2.16 -9.15
C ILE A 151 18.38 3.03 -8.68
N SER A 152 18.29 3.64 -7.49
CA SER A 152 19.30 4.59 -7.00
C SER A 152 20.50 3.93 -6.32
N SER A 153 20.30 2.79 -5.68
CA SER A 153 21.28 2.20 -4.75
C SER A 153 21.90 0.89 -5.24
N ASP A 154 21.44 0.37 -6.40
CA ASP A 154 21.83 -0.96 -6.92
C ASP A 154 21.66 -2.09 -5.87
N VAL A 155 20.81 -1.85 -4.87
CA VAL A 155 20.48 -2.81 -3.82
C VAL A 155 19.34 -3.68 -4.33
N HIS A 156 19.47 -4.99 -4.10
CA HIS A 156 18.44 -5.95 -4.48
C HIS A 156 17.09 -5.61 -3.84
N LYS A 157 16.01 -5.61 -4.64
CA LYS A 157 14.64 -5.29 -4.22
C LYS A 157 14.22 -5.97 -2.92
N ASN A 158 14.52 -7.26 -2.75
CA ASN A 158 14.18 -8.00 -1.52
C ASN A 158 14.82 -7.41 -0.25
N LYS A 159 16.05 -6.87 -0.31
CA LYS A 159 16.68 -6.24 0.85
C LYS A 159 16.01 -4.92 1.23
N LEU A 160 15.56 -4.16 0.21
CA LEU A 160 14.77 -2.95 0.43
C LEU A 160 13.40 -3.28 1.02
N ILE A 161 12.72 -4.31 0.47
CA ILE A 161 11.46 -4.82 1.02
C ILE A 161 11.64 -5.24 2.48
N TYR A 162 12.69 -6.00 2.80
CA TYR A 162 13.01 -6.41 4.17
C TYR A 162 13.13 -5.21 5.11
N LYS A 163 13.92 -4.20 4.73
CA LYS A 163 14.12 -2.98 5.53
C LYS A 163 12.81 -2.26 5.83
N HIS A 164 11.92 -2.11 4.84
CA HIS A 164 10.63 -1.46 5.04
C HIS A 164 9.64 -2.32 5.82
N LEU A 165 9.63 -3.64 5.60
CA LEU A 165 8.82 -4.58 6.38
C LEU A 165 9.23 -4.58 7.85
N ASP A 166 10.53 -4.65 8.15
CA ASP A 166 11.06 -4.61 9.52
C ASP A 166 10.65 -3.34 10.26
N ARG A 167 10.72 -2.19 9.58
CA ARG A 167 10.23 -0.91 10.11
C ARG A 167 8.73 -0.94 10.36
N LEU A 168 7.93 -1.45 9.42
CA LEU A 168 6.48 -1.52 9.56
C LEU A 168 6.05 -2.46 10.68
N VAL A 169 6.70 -3.62 10.83
CA VAL A 169 6.48 -4.56 11.93
C VAL A 169 6.79 -3.90 13.27
N SER A 170 7.92 -3.19 13.36
CA SER A 170 8.29 -2.42 14.56
C SER A 170 7.25 -1.35 14.92
N LEU A 171 6.64 -0.70 13.92
CA LEU A 171 5.54 0.24 14.12
C LEU A 171 4.24 -0.44 14.58
N VAL A 172 3.95 -1.66 14.10
CA VAL A 172 2.82 -2.46 14.61
C VAL A 172 3.05 -2.84 16.06
N GLU A 173 4.24 -3.36 16.40
CA GLU A 173 4.62 -3.72 17.77
C GLU A 173 4.52 -2.50 18.71
N SER A 174 4.97 -1.32 18.28
CA SER A 174 4.79 -0.07 19.05
C SER A 174 3.32 0.30 19.21
N GLY A 175 2.56 0.27 18.12
CA GLY A 175 1.12 0.57 18.15
C GLY A 175 0.36 -0.38 19.08
N VAL A 176 0.71 -1.67 19.13
CA VAL A 176 0.13 -2.64 20.06
C VAL A 176 0.45 -2.28 21.51
N ARG A 177 1.70 -1.94 21.84
CA ARG A 177 2.08 -1.51 23.20
C ARG A 177 1.32 -0.25 23.61
N GLU A 178 1.32 0.77 22.76
CA GLU A 178 0.59 2.02 23.00
C GLU A 178 -0.91 1.80 23.18
N THR A 179 -1.50 0.84 22.44
CA THR A 179 -2.92 0.47 22.57
C THR A 179 -3.23 -0.16 23.94
N ARG A 180 -2.26 -0.81 24.59
CA ARG A 180 -2.41 -1.31 25.96
C ARG A 180 -2.41 -0.18 26.98
N ASP A 181 -1.59 0.85 26.76
CA ASP A 181 -1.46 2.00 27.66
C ASP A 181 -2.63 2.98 27.49
N ASN A 182 -2.99 3.32 26.24
CA ASN A 182 -4.06 4.26 25.92
C ASN A 182 -4.85 3.82 24.69
N PHE A 183 -5.76 2.88 24.92
CA PHE A 183 -6.57 2.25 23.88
C PHE A 183 -7.22 3.24 22.90
N ILE A 184 -7.90 4.26 23.41
CA ILE A 184 -8.75 5.13 22.62
C ILE A 184 -7.89 6.10 21.79
N LEU A 185 -6.85 6.69 22.38
CA LEU A 185 -6.00 7.66 21.70
C LEU A 185 -5.21 7.01 20.56
N THR A 186 -4.68 5.81 20.80
CA THR A 186 -3.90 5.06 19.80
C THR A 186 -4.76 4.67 18.61
N LEU A 187 -6.00 4.22 18.83
CA LEU A 187 -6.91 3.87 17.73
C LEU A 187 -7.32 5.07 16.86
N LYS A 188 -7.14 6.30 17.35
CA LYS A 188 -7.43 7.55 16.62
C LYS A 188 -6.22 8.12 15.88
N HIS A 189 -5.04 8.07 16.46
CA HIS A 189 -3.85 8.75 15.94
C HIS A 189 -2.76 7.81 15.42
N ASN A 190 -2.84 6.53 15.77
CA ASN A 190 -1.85 5.52 15.42
C ASN A 190 -2.54 4.21 15.05
N ALA A 191 -3.42 4.26 14.04
CA ALA A 191 -4.14 3.07 13.58
C ALA A 191 -3.17 1.96 13.16
N ILE A 192 -3.47 0.72 13.53
CA ILE A 192 -2.60 -0.43 13.23
C ILE A 192 -2.85 -0.94 11.80
N PHE A 193 -4.11 -0.95 11.34
CA PHE A 193 -4.48 -1.51 10.03
C PHE A 193 -3.71 -0.95 8.81
N PRO A 194 -3.34 0.36 8.70
CA PRO A 194 -2.62 0.84 7.53
C PRO A 194 -1.21 0.24 7.43
N LYS A 195 -0.56 0.01 8.58
CA LYS A 195 0.76 -0.65 8.66
C LYS A 195 0.65 -2.07 8.14
N LEU A 196 -0.38 -2.81 8.57
CA LEU A 196 -0.67 -4.17 8.11
C LEU A 196 -1.02 -4.22 6.62
N THR A 197 -1.80 -3.25 6.11
CA THR A 197 -2.07 -3.14 4.67
C THR A 197 -0.79 -2.98 3.86
N CYS A 198 0.13 -2.11 4.31
CA CYS A 198 1.42 -1.93 3.65
C CYS A 198 2.28 -3.19 3.74
N ILE A 199 2.32 -3.85 4.90
CA ILE A 199 3.02 -5.13 5.09
C ILE A 199 2.52 -6.15 4.06
N ARG A 200 1.21 -6.38 3.98
CA ARG A 200 0.62 -7.31 3.00
C ARG A 200 1.00 -6.96 1.57
N ALA A 201 0.88 -5.69 1.20
CA ALA A 201 1.22 -5.23 -0.15
C ALA A 201 2.70 -5.40 -0.51
N LEU A 202 3.59 -5.39 0.48
CA LEU A 202 5.02 -5.64 0.32
C LEU A 202 5.37 -7.12 0.32
N LEU A 203 4.64 -7.95 1.09
CA LEU A 203 4.78 -9.41 1.03
C LEU A 203 4.55 -9.90 -0.40
N ASP A 204 3.46 -9.44 -1.04
CA ASP A 204 3.12 -9.78 -2.43
C ASP A 204 4.21 -9.44 -3.48
N GLU A 205 5.20 -8.61 -3.13
CA GLU A 205 6.30 -8.20 -4.02
C GLU A 205 7.58 -9.02 -3.83
N ILE A 206 7.63 -9.94 -2.86
CA ILE A 206 8.83 -10.71 -2.52
C ILE A 206 9.14 -11.75 -3.59
N ASN A 207 10.40 -11.76 -4.05
CA ASN A 207 10.90 -12.85 -4.88
C ASN A 207 11.50 -13.97 -4.01
N ILE A 208 10.74 -15.05 -3.80
CA ILE A 208 11.12 -16.17 -2.91
C ILE A 208 12.46 -16.80 -3.32
N LYS A 209 12.78 -16.84 -4.62
CA LYS A 209 14.03 -17.43 -5.14
C LYS A 209 15.29 -16.70 -4.66
N GLN A 210 15.15 -15.44 -4.27
CA GLN A 210 16.26 -14.59 -3.83
C GLN A 210 16.39 -14.53 -2.30
N LEU A 211 15.64 -15.34 -1.55
CA LEU A 211 15.67 -15.34 -0.08
C LEU A 211 16.74 -16.27 0.53
N GLU A 212 17.45 -17.04 -0.29
CA GLU A 212 18.35 -18.09 0.21
C GLU A 212 19.55 -17.58 1.02
N SER A 213 20.05 -16.38 0.71
CA SER A 213 21.22 -15.81 1.42
C SER A 213 20.88 -15.32 2.84
N ASP A 214 19.65 -14.88 3.06
CA ASP A 214 19.26 -14.10 4.26
C ASP A 214 18.17 -14.85 5.07
N LYS A 215 18.08 -16.18 4.96
CA LYS A 215 16.98 -16.99 5.53
C LYS A 215 16.72 -16.73 7.02
N CYS A 216 17.76 -16.58 7.84
CA CYS A 216 17.61 -16.39 9.29
C CYS A 216 16.87 -15.09 9.62
N ASP A 217 17.21 -14.00 8.94
CA ASP A 217 16.60 -12.69 9.14
C ASP A 217 15.13 -12.71 8.73
N TRP A 218 14.82 -13.34 7.60
CA TRP A 218 13.44 -13.53 7.15
C TRP A 218 12.62 -14.43 8.06
N LYS A 219 13.21 -15.50 8.62
CA LYS A 219 12.56 -16.35 9.65
C LYS A 219 12.17 -15.52 10.88
N ASN A 220 13.11 -14.70 11.38
CA ASN A 220 12.87 -13.83 12.52
C ASN A 220 11.79 -12.78 12.22
N LEU A 221 11.86 -12.11 11.07
CA LEU A 221 10.87 -11.12 10.65
C LEU A 221 9.47 -11.73 10.51
N ALA A 222 9.36 -12.94 9.92
CA ALA A 222 8.10 -13.66 9.80
C ALA A 222 7.51 -14.02 11.18
N GLY A 223 8.33 -14.52 12.10
CA GLY A 223 7.90 -14.84 13.47
C GLY A 223 7.42 -13.62 14.25
N ARG A 224 8.14 -12.49 14.12
CA ARG A 224 7.72 -11.20 14.67
C ARG A 224 6.39 -10.73 14.09
N LEU A 225 6.23 -10.79 12.77
CA LEU A 225 4.98 -10.40 12.12
C LEU A 225 3.80 -11.25 12.56
N VAL A 226 3.97 -12.58 12.69
CA VAL A 226 2.92 -13.46 13.23
C VAL A 226 2.53 -13.04 14.64
N THR A 227 3.52 -12.85 15.52
CA THR A 227 3.29 -12.45 16.92
C THR A 227 2.60 -11.09 17.00
N ALA A 228 3.14 -10.09 16.31
CA ALA A 228 2.59 -8.73 16.27
C ALA A 228 1.16 -8.70 15.71
N SER A 229 0.85 -9.53 14.70
CA SER A 229 -0.50 -9.61 14.12
C SER A 229 -1.52 -10.24 15.08
N ILE A 230 -1.11 -11.26 15.84
CA ILE A 230 -1.95 -11.88 16.88
C ILE A 230 -2.24 -10.85 17.98
N GLU A 231 -1.20 -10.18 18.50
CA GLU A 231 -1.36 -9.18 19.55
C GLU A 231 -2.18 -7.97 19.08
N ALA A 232 -2.03 -7.55 17.82
CA ALA A 232 -2.84 -6.50 17.21
C ALA A 232 -4.33 -6.86 17.14
N CYS A 233 -4.67 -8.13 16.85
CA CYS A 233 -6.07 -8.56 16.90
C CYS A 233 -6.60 -8.63 18.33
N GLN A 234 -5.78 -9.12 19.27
CA GLN A 234 -6.17 -9.20 20.69
C GLN A 234 -6.47 -7.81 21.24
N SER A 235 -5.68 -6.80 20.86
CA SER A 235 -5.87 -5.43 21.35
C SER A 235 -7.24 -4.86 21.00
N VAL A 236 -7.78 -5.19 19.83
CA VAL A 236 -9.09 -4.71 19.30
C VAL A 236 -10.24 -5.73 19.46
N SER A 237 -9.99 -6.90 20.04
CA SER A 237 -10.98 -7.99 20.13
C SER A 237 -12.23 -7.59 20.91
N SER A 238 -12.09 -6.74 21.92
CA SER A 238 -13.21 -6.23 22.72
C SER A 238 -14.22 -5.40 21.92
N ILE A 239 -13.83 -4.85 20.75
CA ILE A 239 -14.72 -4.09 19.87
C ILE A 239 -15.52 -5.03 18.96
N VAL A 240 -14.83 -5.95 18.31
CA VAL A 240 -15.32 -6.76 17.17
C VAL A 240 -15.92 -8.12 17.57
N CYS A 241 -15.55 -8.64 18.75
CA CYS A 241 -16.07 -9.88 19.32
C CYS A 241 -17.15 -9.62 20.39
N ASN A 242 -17.52 -8.36 20.64
CA ASN A 242 -18.64 -8.03 21.54
C ASN A 242 -19.96 -8.60 20.99
N MET A 243 -20.91 -8.92 21.87
CA MET A 243 -22.21 -9.53 21.54
C MET A 243 -23.02 -8.71 20.53
N ASN A 244 -22.94 -7.38 20.61
CA ASN A 244 -23.45 -6.45 19.60
C ASN A 244 -22.34 -5.44 19.24
N PRO A 245 -21.46 -5.75 18.27
CA PRO A 245 -20.42 -4.82 17.85
C PRO A 245 -21.02 -3.55 17.23
N GLU A 246 -22.23 -3.66 16.68
CA GLU A 246 -23.04 -2.55 16.20
C GLU A 246 -23.65 -1.71 17.33
N THR A 247 -23.83 -2.21 18.57
CA THR A 247 -24.29 -1.36 19.70
C THR A 247 -23.18 -0.58 20.38
N ILE A 248 -21.91 -0.98 20.25
CA ILE A 248 -20.80 -0.04 20.44
C ILE A 248 -20.95 1.10 19.42
N GLY A 249 -21.44 0.80 18.21
CA GLY A 249 -21.89 1.75 17.17
C GLY A 249 -23.33 2.32 17.33
N HIS A 250 -24.09 1.91 18.35
CA HIS A 250 -25.42 2.44 18.72
C HIS A 250 -25.37 3.22 20.04
N LEU A 251 -24.22 3.84 20.35
CA LEU A 251 -24.35 5.26 20.68
C LEU A 251 -25.05 5.89 19.47
N PRO A 252 -26.06 6.74 19.68
CA PRO A 252 -26.89 7.23 18.59
C PRO A 252 -25.99 7.66 17.44
N MET A 253 -26.51 7.56 16.21
CA MET A 253 -25.82 7.92 14.97
C MET A 253 -25.44 9.42 14.89
N ASP A 254 -25.29 10.03 16.06
CA ASP A 254 -24.93 11.37 16.33
C ASP A 254 -23.42 11.48 16.12
N GLN A 255 -23.05 12.56 15.45
CA GLN A 255 -21.70 13.08 15.35
C GLN A 255 -21.17 13.54 16.72
N GLU A 256 -21.78 13.04 17.81
CA GLU A 256 -21.49 13.39 19.18
C GLU A 256 -20.38 12.47 19.71
N PRO A 257 -19.43 13.04 20.47
CA PRO A 257 -18.36 12.26 21.06
C PRO A 257 -18.85 11.20 22.05
N ILE A 258 -18.17 10.05 22.03
CA ILE A 258 -18.41 8.95 22.97
C ILE A 258 -18.19 9.42 24.41
N ASP A 259 -19.13 9.08 25.31
CA ASP A 259 -18.91 9.11 26.76
C ASP A 259 -17.88 8.04 27.16
N ILE A 260 -16.66 8.48 27.43
CA ILE A 260 -15.52 7.61 27.72
C ILE A 260 -15.69 6.82 29.00
N HIS A 261 -16.44 7.33 29.99
CA HIS A 261 -16.68 6.56 31.21
C HIS A 261 -17.49 5.31 30.92
N LYS A 262 -18.55 5.42 30.10
CA LYS A 262 -19.33 4.27 29.64
C LYS A 262 -18.53 3.34 28.74
N LEU A 263 -17.64 3.87 27.91
CA LEU A 263 -16.77 3.04 27.07
C LEU A 263 -15.72 2.28 27.92
N SER A 264 -15.13 2.93 28.92
CA SER A 264 -14.15 2.30 29.82
C SER A 264 -14.75 1.17 30.65
N GLU A 265 -16.00 1.34 31.09
CA GLU A 265 -16.77 0.31 31.80
C GLU A 265 -17.08 -0.88 30.88
N ASN A 266 -17.45 -0.65 29.62
CA ASN A 266 -17.72 -1.72 28.66
C ASN A 266 -16.47 -2.45 28.15
N LEU A 267 -15.30 -1.81 28.23
CA LEU A 267 -14.03 -2.35 27.71
C LEU A 267 -13.12 -2.91 28.81
N ASP A 268 -13.51 -2.80 30.09
CA ASP A 268 -12.69 -3.16 31.26
C ASP A 268 -11.27 -2.58 31.21
N ARG A 269 -11.12 -1.31 30.76
CA ARG A 269 -9.80 -0.65 30.62
C ARG A 269 -9.80 0.74 31.24
N SER A 270 -8.74 1.05 31.99
CA SER A 270 -8.52 2.39 32.53
C SER A 270 -8.14 3.36 31.41
N VAL A 271 -8.92 4.43 31.26
CA VAL A 271 -8.65 5.49 30.28
C VAL A 271 -8.11 6.73 31.01
N GLN A 272 -6.86 7.10 30.76
CA GLN A 272 -6.27 8.36 31.24
C GLN A 272 -6.16 9.34 30.06
N ILE A 273 -7.15 10.21 29.86
CA ILE A 273 -7.18 11.17 28.73
C ILE A 273 -7.73 12.52 29.20
N SER A 274 -7.24 13.62 28.63
CA SER A 274 -7.78 14.97 28.81
C SER A 274 -9.04 15.22 27.95
N ASP A 275 -10.07 15.83 28.55
CA ASP A 275 -11.43 16.00 27.98
C ASP A 275 -11.50 16.61 26.56
N ALA A 276 -10.51 17.42 26.16
CA ALA A 276 -10.50 18.06 24.84
C ALA A 276 -10.25 17.08 23.66
N HIS A 277 -9.49 16.01 23.86
CA HIS A 277 -9.16 15.05 22.78
C HIS A 277 -10.27 14.01 22.56
N ILE A 278 -11.11 13.84 23.58
CA ILE A 278 -12.23 12.91 23.71
C ILE A 278 -13.39 13.35 22.82
N ASN A 279 -13.64 14.66 22.74
CA ASN A 279 -14.80 15.27 22.08
C ASN A 279 -14.87 15.13 20.54
N THR A 280 -14.01 14.30 19.94
CA THR A 280 -13.95 14.07 18.48
C THR A 280 -13.90 12.59 18.11
N ILE A 281 -13.99 11.68 19.08
CA ILE A 281 -13.90 10.23 18.85
C ILE A 281 -15.31 9.68 18.78
N THR A 282 -15.66 9.06 17.65
CA THR A 282 -16.96 8.41 17.46
C THR A 282 -16.81 6.89 17.53
N SER A 283 -17.89 6.21 17.88
CA SER A 283 -17.96 4.75 17.93
C SER A 283 -17.60 4.10 16.59
N GLN A 284 -17.99 4.76 15.50
CA GLN A 284 -17.68 4.35 14.15
C GLN A 284 -16.17 4.33 13.86
N HIS A 285 -15.40 5.30 14.36
CA HIS A 285 -13.94 5.31 14.20
C HIS A 285 -13.31 4.09 14.88
N LEU A 286 -13.73 3.77 16.10
CA LEU A 286 -13.23 2.61 16.85
C LEU A 286 -13.61 1.30 16.16
N LEU A 287 -14.86 1.17 15.71
CA LEU A 287 -15.34 0.00 14.98
C LEU A 287 -14.54 -0.21 13.70
N ILE A 288 -14.38 0.84 12.86
CA ILE A 288 -13.63 0.79 11.61
C ILE A 288 -12.18 0.35 11.85
N THR A 289 -11.49 0.98 12.80
CA THR A 289 -10.10 0.63 13.12
C THR A 289 -10.01 -0.82 13.61
N GLY A 290 -10.94 -1.27 14.45
CA GLY A 290 -10.96 -2.63 15.00
C GLY A 290 -11.15 -3.70 13.94
N TRP A 291 -12.23 -3.64 13.15
CA TRP A 291 -12.51 -4.68 12.16
C TRP A 291 -11.51 -4.66 11.00
N LYS A 292 -11.01 -3.48 10.59
CA LYS A 292 -9.94 -3.40 9.58
C LYS A 292 -8.63 -3.98 10.08
N THR A 293 -8.30 -3.82 11.35
CA THR A 293 -7.10 -4.45 11.93
C THR A 293 -7.20 -5.97 11.83
N ILE A 294 -8.35 -6.55 12.19
CA ILE A 294 -8.57 -8.00 12.04
C ILE A 294 -8.53 -8.45 10.59
N LYS A 295 -9.17 -7.71 9.68
CA LYS A 295 -9.10 -7.97 8.24
C LYS A 295 -7.66 -8.05 7.77
N GLU A 296 -6.87 -7.00 8.01
CA GLU A 296 -5.53 -6.91 7.45
C GLU A 296 -4.56 -7.89 8.15
N CYS A 297 -4.72 -8.20 9.44
CA CYS A 297 -4.00 -9.30 10.09
C CYS A 297 -4.31 -10.64 9.44
N SER A 298 -5.60 -10.95 9.25
CA SER A 298 -6.05 -12.22 8.67
C SER A 298 -5.52 -12.42 7.25
N LEU A 299 -5.61 -11.38 6.42
CA LEU A 299 -5.10 -11.42 5.05
C LEU A 299 -3.57 -11.47 5.01
N SER A 300 -2.87 -10.77 5.93
CA SER A 300 -1.40 -10.83 6.02
C SER A 300 -0.91 -12.21 6.44
N MET A 301 -1.58 -12.87 7.40
CA MET A 301 -1.26 -14.25 7.79
C MET A 301 -1.50 -15.24 6.64
N GLY A 302 -2.60 -15.09 5.91
CA GLY A 302 -2.87 -15.91 4.72
C GLY A 302 -1.81 -15.74 3.63
N ALA A 303 -1.42 -14.49 3.34
CA ALA A 303 -0.35 -14.17 2.39
C ALA A 303 1.01 -14.74 2.84
N LEU A 304 1.34 -14.60 4.13
CA LEU A 304 2.53 -15.19 4.74
C LEU A 304 2.58 -16.70 4.53
N CYS A 305 1.52 -17.43 4.86
CA CYS A 305 1.47 -18.88 4.66
C CYS A 305 1.62 -19.24 3.18
N THR A 306 0.91 -18.55 2.30
CA THR A 306 0.95 -18.81 0.85
C THR A 306 2.35 -18.61 0.26
N GLN A 307 3.09 -17.61 0.73
CA GLN A 307 4.38 -17.24 0.15
C GLN A 307 5.58 -17.90 0.86
N LEU A 308 5.51 -18.14 2.17
CA LEU A 308 6.70 -18.45 3.00
C LEU A 308 6.65 -19.80 3.71
N TRP A 309 5.50 -20.50 3.75
CA TRP A 309 5.40 -21.84 4.38
C TRP A 309 5.96 -22.93 3.49
N TRP A 310 5.52 -23.05 2.24
CA TRP A 310 5.97 -24.17 1.39
C TRP A 310 6.29 -23.70 -0.01
N PRO A 311 7.56 -23.71 -0.44
CA PRO A 311 7.86 -23.48 -1.83
C PRO A 311 7.26 -24.61 -2.67
N LYS A 312 6.39 -24.26 -3.63
CA LYS A 312 5.83 -25.23 -4.59
C LYS A 312 6.92 -25.96 -5.40
N ASP A 313 8.11 -25.38 -5.48
CA ASP A 313 9.31 -26.01 -6.03
C ASP A 313 10.12 -26.68 -4.91
N ALA A 314 10.29 -28.00 -5.01
CA ALA A 314 11.12 -28.81 -4.10
C ALA A 314 12.60 -28.37 -4.02
N ASN A 315 13.04 -27.49 -4.92
CA ASN A 315 14.41 -26.99 -5.02
C ASN A 315 14.72 -25.78 -4.12
N LEU A 316 13.73 -25.17 -3.44
CA LEU A 316 13.90 -23.91 -2.66
C LEU A 316 14.33 -24.13 -1.18
N GLY A 317 14.67 -25.37 -0.81
CA GLY A 317 15.18 -25.72 0.52
C GLY A 317 14.16 -25.53 1.64
N GLU A 318 14.66 -25.37 2.89
CA GLU A 318 13.80 -25.21 4.06
C GLU A 318 12.92 -23.95 4.00
N PRO A 319 11.68 -24.03 4.55
CA PRO A 319 10.74 -22.92 4.56
C PRO A 319 11.13 -21.82 5.54
N ILE A 320 10.64 -20.61 5.27
CA ILE A 320 10.83 -19.44 6.14
C ILE A 320 9.84 -19.49 7.31
N LEU A 321 8.61 -19.97 7.11
CA LEU A 321 7.68 -20.20 8.21
C LEU A 321 7.86 -21.60 8.79
N GLU A 322 8.26 -21.64 10.06
CA GLU A 322 8.34 -22.88 10.84
C GLU A 322 6.96 -23.38 11.31
N SER A 323 6.86 -24.70 11.54
CA SER A 323 5.63 -25.39 11.99
C SER A 323 5.00 -24.81 13.26
N ASN A 324 5.78 -24.15 14.13
CA ASN A 324 5.26 -23.49 15.32
C ASN A 324 4.47 -22.21 14.98
N HIS A 325 4.97 -21.39 14.04
CA HIS A 325 4.28 -20.17 13.59
C HIS A 325 2.93 -20.51 12.97
N ILE A 326 2.95 -21.55 12.15
CA ILE A 326 1.79 -22.17 11.52
C ILE A 326 0.73 -22.59 12.52
N ARG A 327 1.14 -23.30 13.57
CA ARG A 327 0.23 -23.75 14.61
C ARG A 327 -0.43 -22.54 15.28
N SER A 328 0.35 -21.50 15.56
CA SER A 328 -0.17 -20.25 16.12
C SER A 328 -1.17 -19.57 15.17
N ILE A 329 -0.91 -19.54 13.85
CA ILE A 329 -1.84 -18.99 12.85
C ILE A 329 -3.14 -19.80 12.79
N ILE A 330 -3.07 -21.13 12.82
CA ILE A 330 -4.26 -21.99 12.81
C ILE A 330 -5.09 -21.78 14.09
N GLU A 331 -4.46 -21.74 15.26
CA GLU A 331 -5.16 -21.47 16.52
C GLU A 331 -5.76 -20.07 16.55
N PHE A 332 -5.07 -19.07 15.98
CA PHE A 332 -5.62 -17.74 15.75
C PHE A 332 -6.91 -17.80 14.93
N PHE A 333 -6.91 -18.45 13.76
CA PHE A 333 -8.10 -18.53 12.92
C PHE A 333 -9.24 -19.30 13.59
N LYS A 334 -8.95 -20.41 14.27
CA LYS A 334 -9.95 -21.14 15.06
C LYS A 334 -10.61 -20.25 16.11
N HIS A 335 -9.82 -19.45 16.82
CA HIS A 335 -10.33 -18.53 17.83
C HIS A 335 -11.21 -17.45 17.19
N TYR A 336 -10.72 -16.73 16.18
CA TYR A 336 -11.44 -15.59 15.62
C TYR A 336 -12.66 -16.00 14.79
N LEU A 337 -12.60 -17.08 14.00
CA LEU A 337 -13.77 -17.57 13.27
C LEU A 337 -14.91 -18.01 14.20
N ARG A 338 -14.58 -18.48 15.42
CA ARG A 338 -15.60 -18.84 16.42
C ARG A 338 -16.20 -17.63 17.13
N ASN A 339 -15.41 -16.58 17.38
CA ASN A 339 -15.77 -15.49 18.28
C ASN A 339 -16.16 -14.18 17.57
N LEU A 340 -15.79 -13.99 16.31
CA LEU A 340 -16.11 -12.77 15.57
C LEU A 340 -17.62 -12.63 15.38
N ARG A 341 -18.14 -11.46 15.74
CA ARG A 341 -19.55 -11.11 15.58
C ARG A 341 -19.75 -10.11 14.44
N HIS A 342 -18.77 -9.24 14.19
CA HIS A 342 -18.81 -8.32 13.07
C HIS A 342 -18.67 -9.06 11.74
N ARG A 343 -19.73 -9.04 10.91
CA ARG A 343 -19.81 -9.77 9.63
C ARG A 343 -18.62 -9.48 8.72
N GLY A 344 -18.29 -8.21 8.52
CA GLY A 344 -17.16 -7.82 7.66
C GLY A 344 -15.79 -8.26 8.21
N ALA A 345 -15.66 -8.49 9.52
CA ALA A 345 -14.42 -9.02 10.09
C ALA A 345 -14.36 -10.54 9.88
N PHE A 346 -15.47 -11.23 10.11
CA PHE A 346 -15.60 -12.67 9.90
C PHE A 346 -15.32 -13.06 8.45
N GLU A 347 -15.94 -12.39 7.47
CA GLU A 347 -15.74 -12.70 6.04
C GLU A 347 -14.27 -12.60 5.63
N GLN A 348 -13.55 -11.61 6.17
CA GLN A 348 -12.13 -11.41 5.86
C GLN A 348 -11.21 -12.38 6.61
N ALA A 349 -11.56 -12.73 7.85
CA ALA A 349 -10.90 -13.81 8.59
C ALA A 349 -11.05 -15.15 7.85
N TYR A 350 -12.23 -15.42 7.29
CA TYR A 350 -12.49 -16.61 6.49
C TYR A 350 -11.67 -16.63 5.20
N ASN A 351 -11.59 -15.50 4.48
CA ASN A 351 -10.75 -15.39 3.30
C ASN A 351 -9.27 -15.64 3.61
N GLY A 352 -8.77 -15.07 4.72
CA GLY A 352 -7.40 -15.35 5.19
C GLY A 352 -7.19 -16.82 5.55
N PHE A 353 -8.17 -17.45 6.20
CA PHE A 353 -8.12 -18.87 6.58
C PHE A 353 -8.06 -19.81 5.37
N ILE A 354 -8.79 -19.52 4.28
CA ILE A 354 -8.74 -20.34 3.05
C ILE A 354 -7.33 -20.35 2.41
N MET A 355 -6.51 -19.33 2.67
CA MET A 355 -5.15 -19.24 2.14
C MET A 355 -4.12 -20.06 2.91
N VAL A 356 -4.46 -20.52 4.12
CA VAL A 356 -3.60 -21.32 5.01
C VAL A 356 -3.92 -22.80 4.84
#